data_AF-A0A4R8G5A1-F1
#
_entry.id   AF-A0A4R8G5A1-F1
#
_cell.length_a   1.000
_cell.length_b   1.000
_cell.length_c   1.000
_cell.angle_alpha   90.00
_cell.angle_beta   90.00
_cell.angle_gamma   90.00
#
_symmetry.space_group_name_H-M   'P 1'
#
loop_
_entity.id
_entity.type
_entity.pdbx_description
1 polymer ?
#
loop_
_entity_poly.entity_id
_entity_poly.type
_entity_poly.pdbx_seq_one_letter_code
_entity_poly.pdbx_strand_id
1 'polypeptide(L)'
;MTSETTTEPTETPRWLRSFYAIPVIGWIARDLNEGDEDNVWYLVGGALCLWVLAILQWGVLGLYLPAVVATWVCLGMLIWISRG
;
A
#
# COMPACT_ATOMS: atom_id res chain seq x y z
N MET A 1 -41.57 22.25 4.00
CA MET A 1 -41.25 20.81 4.12
C MET A 1 -39.73 20.69 4.10
N THR A 2 -39.14 20.69 5.29
CA THR A 2 -37.70 20.63 5.55
C THR A 2 -37.27 19.17 5.63
N SER A 3 -36.59 18.69 4.59
CA SER A 3 -35.92 17.38 4.64
C SER A 3 -34.52 17.63 5.16
N GLU A 4 -34.36 17.69 6.48
CA GLU A 4 -33.05 17.63 7.13
C GLU A 4 -32.58 16.20 7.02
N THR A 5 -31.87 15.88 5.94
CA THR A 5 -31.03 14.67 5.88
C THR A 5 -29.91 14.86 6.90
N THR A 6 -30.13 14.34 8.11
CA THR A 6 -29.08 14.07 9.10
C THR A 6 -27.98 13.28 8.39
N THR A 7 -26.89 13.95 8.05
CA THR A 7 -25.63 13.29 7.73
C THR A 7 -25.17 12.62 9.03
N GLU A 8 -25.39 11.32 9.17
CA GLU A 8 -24.70 10.56 10.19
C GLU A 8 -23.20 10.85 10.05
N PRO A 9 -22.50 11.20 11.14
CA PRO A 9 -21.06 11.29 11.09
C PRO A 9 -20.58 9.87 10.82
N THR A 10 -20.15 9.60 9.59
CA THR A 10 -19.49 8.34 9.22
C THR A 10 -18.32 8.17 10.18
N GLU A 11 -18.52 7.41 11.25
CA GLU A 11 -17.48 7.10 12.22
C GLU A 11 -16.41 6.32 11.45
N THR A 12 -15.36 7.02 11.06
CA THR A 12 -14.21 6.41 10.41
C THR A 12 -13.72 5.28 11.32
N PRO A 13 -13.69 4.02 10.84
CA PRO A 13 -13.42 2.89 11.70
C PRO A 13 -12.07 3.08 12.38
N ARG A 14 -12.01 2.86 13.70
CA ARG A 14 -10.81 3.08 14.53
C ARG A 14 -9.56 2.39 13.96
N TRP A 15 -9.74 1.27 13.27
CA TRP A 15 -8.71 0.57 12.52
C TRP A 15 -8.13 1.38 11.35
N LEU A 16 -8.98 2.06 10.56
CA LEU A 16 -8.54 2.96 9.50
C LEU A 16 -7.71 4.12 10.07
N ARG A 17 -8.09 4.63 11.25
CA ARG A 17 -7.33 5.69 11.94
C ARG A 17 -5.95 5.22 12.38
N SER A 18 -5.83 3.96 12.83
CA SER A 18 -4.54 3.34 13.12
C SER A 18 -3.71 3.07 11.87
N PHE A 19 -4.34 2.67 10.76
CA PHE A 19 -3.67 2.49 9.47
C PHE A 19 -3.15 3.82 8.89
N TYR A 20 -3.94 4.89 8.99
CA TYR A 20 -3.55 6.25 8.61
C TYR A 20 -2.49 6.86 9.54
N ALA A 21 -2.35 6.36 10.77
CA ALA A 21 -1.32 6.79 11.70
C ALA A 21 0.05 6.15 11.44
N ILE A 22 0.14 5.14 10.56
CA ILE A 22 1.42 4.57 10.15
C ILE A 22 2.11 5.63 9.27
N PRO A 23 3.23 6.23 9.71
CA PRO A 23 3.74 7.46 9.11
C PRO A 23 4.15 7.32 7.63
N VAL A 24 4.49 6.10 7.19
CA VAL A 24 4.89 5.84 5.80
C VAL A 24 3.69 5.36 4.97
N ILE A 25 3.02 4.30 5.43
CA ILE A 25 1.91 3.66 4.69
C ILE A 25 0.64 4.52 4.74
N GLY A 26 0.33 5.11 5.90
CA GLY A 26 -0.84 5.96 6.10
C GLY A 26 -0.72 7.31 5.39
N TRP A 27 0.50 7.85 5.24
CA TRP A 27 0.72 9.06 4.45
C TRP A 27 0.54 8.79 2.96
N ILE A 28 1.12 7.69 2.45
CA ILE A 28 0.90 7.21 1.07
C ILE A 28 -0.58 6.90 0.80
N ALA A 29 -1.28 6.25 1.72
CA ALA A 29 -2.70 5.93 1.58
C ALA A 29 -3.57 7.19 1.58
N ARG A 30 -3.21 8.20 2.39
CA ARG A 30 -3.83 9.51 2.38
C ARG A 30 -3.65 10.20 1.02
N ASP A 31 -2.41 10.23 0.54
CA ASP A 31 -2.02 10.90 -0.69
C ASP A 31 -2.67 10.25 -1.92
N LEU A 32 -2.86 8.92 -1.91
CA LEU A 32 -3.60 8.20 -2.94
C LEU A 32 -5.13 8.41 -2.91
N ASN A 33 -5.70 8.65 -1.73
CA ASN A 33 -7.16 8.81 -1.57
C ASN A 33 -7.61 10.26 -1.78
N GLU A 34 -6.73 11.22 -1.53
CA GLU A 34 -7.00 12.66 -1.64
C GLU A 34 -6.37 13.29 -2.89
N GLY A 35 -5.41 12.61 -3.55
CA GLY A 35 -4.73 13.09 -4.77
C GLY A 35 -5.40 12.65 -6.09
N ASP A 36 -5.00 13.31 -7.19
CA ASP A 36 -5.43 13.01 -8.57
C ASP A 36 -5.09 11.57 -9.00
N GLU A 37 -5.79 11.05 -10.02
CA GLU A 37 -5.60 9.68 -10.55
C GLU A 37 -4.14 9.38 -10.94
N ASP A 38 -3.37 10.41 -11.31
CA ASP A 38 -1.94 10.29 -11.65
C ASP A 38 -1.03 10.02 -10.45
N ASN A 39 -1.50 10.22 -9.20
CA ASN A 39 -0.67 10.05 -8.01
C ASN A 39 -0.19 8.61 -7.82
N VAL A 40 -0.98 7.63 -8.27
CA VAL A 40 -0.60 6.21 -8.28
C VAL A 40 0.68 5.99 -9.09
N TRP A 41 0.81 6.65 -10.24
CA TRP A 41 1.99 6.53 -11.11
C TRP A 41 3.23 7.13 -10.48
N TYR A 42 3.12 8.26 -9.78
CA TYR A 42 4.23 8.83 -9.02
C TYR A 42 4.69 7.91 -7.89
N LEU A 43 3.76 7.21 -7.24
CA LEU A 43 4.07 6.24 -6.19
C LEU A 43 4.83 5.02 -6.73
N VAL A 44 4.34 4.45 -7.84
CA VAL A 44 5.02 3.33 -8.50
C VAL A 44 6.40 3.75 -9.00
N GLY A 45 6.52 4.91 -9.65
CA GLY A 45 7.78 5.46 -10.12
C GLY A 45 8.77 5.73 -8.98
N GLY A 46 8.29 6.34 -7.89
CA GLY A 46 9.08 6.60 -6.69
C GLY A 46 9.56 5.32 -6.00
N ALA A 47 8.70 4.32 -5.89
CA ALA A 47 9.05 3.01 -5.34
C ALA A 47 10.09 2.29 -6.20
N LEU A 48 9.96 2.35 -7.53
CA LEU A 48 10.94 1.81 -8.47
C LEU A 48 12.30 2.50 -8.32
N CYS A 49 12.32 3.83 -8.25
CA CYS A 49 13.54 4.60 -8.01
C CYS A 49 14.21 4.23 -6.68
N LEU A 50 13.43 4.13 -5.60
CA LEU A 50 13.93 3.72 -4.28
C LEU A 50 14.52 2.31 -4.33
N TRP A 51 13.89 1.40 -5.08
CA TRP A 51 14.41 0.05 -5.26
C TRP A 51 15.72 0.03 -6.08
N VAL A 52 15.85 0.83 -7.13
CA VAL A 52 17.12 1.00 -7.86
C VAL A 52 18.21 1.55 -6.93
N LEU A 53 17.89 2.53 -6.08
CA LEU A 53 18.83 3.04 -5.07
C LEU A 53 19.23 1.95 -4.07
N ALA A 54 18.30 1.08 -3.68
CA ALA A 54 18.60 -0.07 -2.82
C ALA A 54 19.56 -1.06 -3.49
N ILE A 55 19.40 -1.30 -4.80
CA ILE A 55 20.34 -2.12 -5.59
C ILE A 55 21.71 -1.44 -5.65
N LEU A 56 21.79 -0.12 -5.84
CA LEU A 56 23.07 0.59 -5.85
C LEU A 56 23.76 0.58 -4.48
N GLN A 57 22.98 0.68 -3.39
CA GLN A 57 23.51 0.75 -2.03
C GLN A 57 23.96 -0.59 -1.47
N TRP A 58 23.21 -1.67 -1.74
CA TRP A 58 23.46 -3.02 -1.18
C TRP A 58 23.80 -4.08 -2.23
N GLY A 59 23.84 -3.70 -3.51
CA GLY A 59 24.16 -4.58 -4.62
C GLY A 59 23.17 -5.73 -4.76
N VAL A 60 23.71 -6.94 -4.68
CA VAL A 60 22.99 -8.21 -4.83
C VAL A 60 21.84 -8.36 -3.84
N LEU A 61 21.98 -7.85 -2.61
CA LEU A 61 20.91 -7.94 -1.61
C LEU A 61 19.65 -7.17 -2.04
N GLY A 62 19.82 -5.99 -2.64
CA GLY A 62 18.70 -5.21 -3.18
C GLY A 62 17.98 -5.94 -4.32
N LEU A 63 18.73 -6.71 -5.10
CA LEU A 63 18.19 -7.51 -6.20
C LEU A 63 17.45 -8.78 -5.73
N TYR A 64 17.87 -9.37 -4.60
CA TYR A 64 17.24 -10.55 -4.02
C TYR A 64 15.94 -10.26 -3.25
N LEU A 65 15.71 -9.02 -2.80
CA LEU A 65 14.49 -8.65 -2.04
C LEU A 65 13.18 -9.09 -2.73
N PRO A 66 12.93 -8.76 -4.03
CA PRO A 66 11.71 -9.22 -4.70
C PRO A 66 11.65 -10.74 -4.84
N ALA A 67 12.77 -11.44 -4.98
CA ALA A 67 12.78 -12.90 -5.06
C ALA A 67 12.34 -13.55 -3.74
N VAL A 68 12.77 -13.00 -2.60
CA VAL A 68 12.35 -13.46 -1.27
C VAL A 68 10.85 -13.20 -1.06
N VAL A 69 10.35 -12.01 -1.44
CA VAL A 69 8.92 -11.70 -1.36
C VAL A 69 8.11 -12.63 -2.27
N ALA A 70 8.55 -12.83 -3.52
CA ALA A 70 7.91 -13.73 -4.47
C ALA A 70 7.85 -15.16 -3.95
N THR A 71 8.83 -15.61 -3.17
CA THR A 71 8.83 -16.96 -2.57
C THR A 71 7.65 -17.15 -1.62
N TRP A 72 7.38 -16.17 -0.74
CA TRP A 72 6.20 -16.20 0.14
C TRP A 72 4.89 -16.11 -0.63
N VAL A 73 4.85 -15.32 -1.71
CA VAL A 73 3.68 -15.23 -2.59
C VAL A 73 3.40 -16.58 -3.26
N CYS A 74 4.42 -17.20 -3.85
CA CYS A 74 4.30 -18.52 -4.47
C CYS A 74 3.86 -19.59 -3.46
N LEU A 75 4.42 -19.59 -2.25
CA LEU A 75 3.99 -20.50 -1.18
C LEU A 75 2.53 -20.26 -0.77
N GLY A 76 2.13 -19.00 -0.59
CA GLY A 76 0.74 -18.64 -0.29
C GLY A 76 -0.21 -19.07 -1.41
N MET A 77 0.19 -18.87 -2.67
CA MET A 77 -0.57 -19.29 -3.85
C MET A 77 -0.70 -20.81 -3.91
N LEU A 78 0.36 -21.56 -3.62
CA LEU A 78 0.36 -23.02 -3.53
C LEU A 78 -0.55 -23.52 -2.41
N ILE A 79 -0.55 -22.86 -1.25
CA ILE A 79 -1.47 -23.18 -0.16
C ILE A 79 -2.91 -22.90 -0.58
N TRP A 80 -3.16 -21.76 -1.24
CA TRP A 80 -4.50 -21.37 -1.69
C TRP A 80 -5.08 -22.37 -2.69
N ILE A 81 -4.32 -22.76 -3.72
CA ILE A 81 -4.75 -23.79 -4.69
C ILE A 81 -4.94 -25.16 -4.03
N SER A 82 -4.10 -25.51 -3.05
CA SER A 82 -4.23 -26.79 -2.34
C SER A 82 -5.44 -26.86 -1.42
N ARG A 83 -6.01 -25.71 -1.05
CA ARG A 83 -7.15 -25.62 -0.12
C ARG A 83 -8.52 -25.69 -0.79
N GLY A 84 -8.58 -25.69 -2.13
CA GLY A 84 -9.77 -26.00 -2.94
C GLY A 84 -11.05 -25.34 -2.46
#